data_AF-A0A8S0Q609-F1
#
_entry.id   AF-A0A8S0Q609-F1
#
_cell.length_a   1.000
_cell.length_b   1.000
_cell.length_c   1.000
_cell.angle_alpha   90.00
_cell.angle_beta   90.00
_cell.angle_gamma   90.00
#
_symmetry.space_group_name_H-M   'P 1'
#
loop_
_entity.id
_entity.type
_entity.pdbx_description
1 polymer ?
#
loop_
_entity_poly.entity_id
_entity_poly.type
_entity_poly.pdbx_seq_one_letter_code
_entity_poly.pdbx_strand_id
1 'polypeptide(L)' 'GHTKYTAYFISRVHPDVSAEALSRDLLSGVGEMTSVRCTKMKTRHGSHASFHIVMPADQCHLMESADAWPEGSLVK' A
#
# COMPACT_ATOMS: atom_id res chain seq x y z
N GLY A 1 8.41 9.66 -21.86
CA GLY A 1 9.17 8.60 -21.17
C GLY A 1 8.18 7.64 -20.56
N HIS A 2 8.44 6.33 -20.59
CA HIS A 2 7.57 5.36 -19.94
C HIS A 2 7.83 5.37 -18.44
N THR A 3 6.83 5.78 -17.64
CA THR A 3 6.88 5.61 -16.18
C THR A 3 6.85 4.13 -15.86
N LYS A 4 7.87 3.64 -15.14
CA LYS A 4 7.90 2.27 -14.61
C LYS A 4 7.06 2.21 -13.33
N TYR A 5 6.43 1.07 -13.09
CA TYR A 5 5.62 0.84 -11.89
C TYR A 5 6.16 -0.35 -11.10
N THR A 6 6.04 -0.24 -9.78
CA THR A 6 6.30 -1.31 -8.82
C THR A 6 4.99 -1.70 -8.14
N ALA A 7 4.87 -2.97 -7.79
CA ALA A 7 3.70 -3.50 -7.11
C ALA A 7 4.08 -4.11 -5.75
N TYR A 8 3.28 -3.82 -4.74
CA TYR A 8 3.41 -4.36 -3.39
C TYR A 8 2.16 -5.14 -3.01
N PHE A 9 2.36 -6.19 -2.21
CA PHE A 9 1.28 -6.95 -1.61
C PHE A 9 1.31 -6.77 -0.11
N ILE A 10 0.18 -6.34 0.45
CA ILE A 10 -0.01 -6.18 1.89
C ILE A 10 -1.09 -7.16 2.32
N SER A 11 -0.88 -7.80 3.45
CA SER A 11 -1.82 -8.75 4.03
C SER A 11 -2.01 -8.51 5.52
N ARG A 12 -2.99 -9.19 6.10
CA ARG A 12 -3.31 -9.11 7.54
C ARG A 12 -3.70 -7.70 8.00
N VAL A 13 -4.24 -6.89 7.09
CA VAL A 13 -4.86 -5.61 7.41
C VAL A 13 -6.25 -5.86 8.00
N HIS A 14 -6.72 -4.98 8.89
CA HIS A 14 -8.08 -5.09 9.44
C HIS A 14 -9.12 -5.19 8.31
N PRO A 15 -10.11 -6.11 8.39
CA PRO A 15 -11.01 -6.40 7.28
C PRO A 15 -11.88 -5.22 6.86
N ASP A 16 -12.12 -4.25 7.74
CA ASP A 16 -12.94 -3.07 7.46
C ASP A 16 -12.20 -1.97 6.68
N VAL A 17 -10.88 -2.06 6.54
CA VAL A 17 -10.11 -1.08 5.76
C VAL A 17 -10.55 -1.13 4.30
N SER A 18 -10.86 0.03 3.73
CA SER A 18 -11.18 0.16 2.30
C SER A 18 -9.93 0.49 1.48
N ALA A 19 -9.98 0.25 0.17
CA ALA A 19 -8.86 0.59 -0.70
C ALA A 19 -8.63 2.11 -0.75
N GLU A 20 -9.71 2.89 -0.66
CA GLU A 20 -9.71 4.34 -0.66
C GLU A 20 -9.11 4.93 0.62
N ALA A 21 -9.40 4.32 1.78
CA ALA A 21 -8.78 4.70 3.05
C ALA A 21 -7.27 4.44 2.99
N LEU A 22 -6.87 3.22 2.61
CA LEU A 22 -5.46 2.86 2.51
C LEU A 22 -4.68 3.73 1.51
N SER A 23 -5.27 4.02 0.34
CA SER A 23 -4.64 4.89 -0.66
C SER A 23 -4.40 6.29 -0.10
N ARG A 24 -5.38 6.85 0.62
CA ARG A 24 -5.29 8.17 1.23
C ARG A 24 -4.22 8.24 2.31
N ASP A 25 -4.18 7.22 3.17
CA ASP A 25 -3.21 7.16 4.26
C ASP A 25 -1.79 7.11 3.69
N LEU A 26 -1.54 6.27 2.67
CA LEU A 26 -0.25 6.19 1.98
C LEU A 26 0.14 7.50 1.28
N LEU A 27 -0.81 8.15 0.59
CA LEU A 27 -0.58 9.46 -0.03
C LEU A 27 -0.26 10.55 1.00
N SER A 28 -0.90 10.49 2.18
CA SER A 28 -0.74 11.48 3.25
C SER A 28 0.53 11.29 4.08
N GLY A 29 0.92 10.04 4.36
CA GLY A 29 2.08 9.72 5.19
C GLY A 29 3.42 9.95 4.48
N VAL A 30 3.41 10.00 3.16
CA VAL A 30 4.62 10.01 2.34
C VAL A 30 4.89 11.37 1.68
N GLY A 31 3.95 12.31 1.70
CA GLY A 31 4.13 13.72 1.30
C GLY A 31 4.38 13.99 -0.19
N GLU A 32 5.00 13.05 -0.91
CA GLU A 32 5.43 13.18 -2.32
C GLU A 32 4.83 12.12 -3.25
N MET A 33 4.00 11.20 -2.73
CA MET A 33 3.33 10.24 -3.60
C MET A 33 2.24 10.93 -4.42
N THR A 34 2.39 10.87 -5.74
CA THR A 34 1.46 11.52 -6.67
C THR A 34 0.49 10.55 -7.34
N SER A 35 0.80 9.25 -7.31
CA SER A 35 0.00 8.23 -7.97
C SER A 35 0.14 6.88 -7.25
N VAL A 36 -0.90 6.50 -6.52
CA VAL A 36 -1.00 5.18 -5.88
C VAL A 36 -2.34 4.57 -6.24
N ARG A 37 -2.32 3.33 -6.68
CA ARG A 37 -3.52 2.53 -6.89
C ARG A 37 -3.54 1.37 -5.91
N CYS A 38 -4.43 1.43 -4.91
CA CYS A 38 -4.71 0.29 -4.06
C CYS A 38 -5.92 -0.49 -4.60
N THR A 39 -5.81 -1.82 -4.57
CA THR A 39 -6.92 -2.73 -4.89
C THR A 39 -7.09 -3.69 -3.73
N LYS A 40 -8.24 -3.65 -3.06
CA LYS A 40 -8.59 -4.64 -2.03
C LYS A 40 -8.83 -5.98 -2.71
N MET A 41 -8.10 -7.00 -2.29
CA MET A 41 -8.21 -8.34 -2.85
C MET A 41 -9.40 -9.07 -2.25
N LYS A 42 -10.03 -9.94 -3.05
CA LYS A 42 -11.05 -10.86 -2.56
C LYS A 42 -10.35 -11.92 -1.70
N THR A 43 -10.66 -11.96 -0.41
CA THR A 43 -10.12 -12.96 0.52
C THR A 43 -11.17 -14.04 0.79
N ARG A 44 -10.72 -15.28 1.04
CA ARG A 44 -11.60 -16.41 1.43
C ARG A 44 -12.12 -16.25 2.86
N HIS A 45 -11.38 -15.56 3.72
CA HIS A 45 -11.67 -15.37 5.14
C HIS A 45 -11.85 -13.89 5.44
N GLY A 46 -12.91 -13.54 6.17
CA GLY A 46 -13.22 -12.16 6.56
C GLY A 46 -12.49 -11.65 7.79
N SER A 47 -11.51 -12.40 8.33
CA SER A 47 -10.75 -11.98 9.52
C SER A 47 -9.68 -10.93 9.20
N HIS A 48 -9.31 -10.79 7.93
CA HIS A 48 -8.36 -9.79 7.46
C HIS A 48 -8.61 -9.47 5.99
N ALA A 49 -8.09 -8.32 5.57
CA ALA A 49 -8.00 -7.91 4.19
C ALA A 49 -6.55 -7.98 3.68
N SER A 50 -6.43 -8.14 2.37
CA SER A 50 -5.18 -8.01 1.65
C SER A 50 -5.35 -7.01 0.52
N PHE A 51 -4.27 -6.32 0.17
CA PHE A 51 -4.27 -5.25 -0.82
C PHE A 51 -3.12 -5.42 -1.79
N HIS A 52 -3.42 -5.14 -3.06
CA HIS A 52 -2.43 -4.97 -4.11
C HIS A 52 -2.24 -3.47 -4.36
N ILE A 53 -1.01 -2.99 -4.20
CA ILE A 53 -0.66 -1.58 -4.36
C ILE A 53 0.22 -1.43 -5.58
N VAL A 54 -0.07 -0.47 -6.45
CA VAL A 54 0.75 -0.13 -7.60
C VAL A 54 1.11 1.34 -7.54
N MET A 55 2.39 1.64 -7.78
CA MET A 55 2.92 3.01 -7.76
C MET A 55 4.12 3.18 -8.68
N PRO A 56 4.51 4.43 -9.00
CA PRO A 56 5.74 4.71 -9.74
C PRO A 56 6.97 4.10 -9.07
N ALA A 57 7.82 3.47 -9.88
CA ALA A 57 9.00 2.74 -9.40
C ALA A 57 10.07 3.68 -8.81
N ASP A 58 10.12 4.93 -9.22
CA ASP A 58 10.98 5.96 -8.64
C ASP A 58 10.54 6.38 -7.22
N GLN A 59 9.30 6.08 -6.83
CA GLN A 59 8.75 6.34 -5.50
C GLN A 59 8.72 5.10 -4.60
N CYS A 60 9.26 3.96 -5.05
CA CYS A 60 9.19 2.69 -4.32
C CYS A 60 9.95 2.72 -2.98
N HIS A 61 11.03 3.51 -2.91
CA HIS A 61 11.84 3.73 -1.71
C HIS A 61 11.02 4.25 -0.52
N LEU A 62 9.89 4.90 -0.79
CA LEU A 62 9.00 5.43 0.22
C LEU A 62 8.22 4.32 0.93
N MET A 63 7.80 3.25 0.24
CA MET A 63 7.16 2.07 0.87
C MET A 63 8.17 1.14 1.55
N GLU A 64 9.43 1.21 1.14
CA GLU A 64 10.52 0.43 1.73
C GLU A 64 11.10 1.08 3.01
N SER A 65 10.76 2.34 3.26
CA SER A 65 11.07 3.00 4.53
C SER A 65 10.27 2.38 5.67
N ALA A 66 10.94 2.13 6.80
CA ALA A 66 10.29 1.64 8.01
C ALA A 66 9.23 2.63 8.53
N ASP A 67 9.41 3.92 8.30
CA ASP A 67 8.52 4.98 8.77
C ASP A 67 7.20 5.06 7.99
N ALA A 68 7.12 4.41 6.82
CA ALA A 68 5.90 4.39 6.01
C ALA A 68 4.82 3.46 6.57
N TRP A 69 5.15 2.64 7.57
CA TRP A 69 4.26 1.63 8.11
C TRP A 69 4.04 1.80 9.61
N PRO A 70 2.83 1.47 10.10
CA PRO A 70 2.57 1.40 11.53
C PRO A 70 3.54 0.45 12.23
N GLU A 71 3.83 0.75 13.50
CA GLU A 71 4.64 -0.10 14.36
C GLU A 71 4.13 -1.56 14.35
N GLY A 72 5.07 -2.51 14.25
CA GLY A 72 4.76 -3.94 14.15
C GLY A 72 4.51 -4.47 12.74
N SER A 73 4.56 -3.61 11.72
CA SER A 73 4.50 -4.03 10.31
C SER A 73 5.80 -4.76 9.90
N LEU A 74 5.64 -5.83 9.11
CA LEU A 74 6.77 -6.58 8.54
C LEU A 74 6.95 -6.15 7.08
N VAL A 75 8.05 -5.47 6.80
CA VAL A 75 8.46 -5.04 5.45
C VAL A 75 9.63 -5.92 5.00
N LYS A 76 9.58 -6.45 3.78
CA LYS A 76 10.63 -7.28 3.17
C LYS A 76 10.75 -7.00 1.68
#